data_AF-A0A0A8EHM3-F1
#
_entry.id   AF-A0A0A8EHM3-F1
#
_cell.length_a   1.000
_cell.length_b   1.000
_cell.length_c   1.000
_cell.angle_alpha   90.00
_cell.angle_beta   90.00
_cell.angle_gamma   90.00
#
_symmetry.space_group_name_H-M   'P 1'
#
loop_
_entity.id
_entity.type
_entity.pdbx_description
1 polymer ?
#
loop_
_entity_poly.entity_id
_entity_poly.type
_entity_poly.pdbx_seq_one_letter_code
_entity_poly.pdbx_strand_id
1 'polypeptide(L)'
;MSTEAGYGRTYAIQPAGGIGQHAGHHQTFPHTLKARVVDIQDQAPVAELPVTFVWDSMSQQALFEGGEISVTVLTDPQGYAESPRLTAGDAAGTATFTITAAGAPPAHVEIMVDR
;
A
#
# COMPACT_ATOMS: atom_id res chain seq x y z
N MET A 1 14.81 -6.63 -31.45
CA MET A 1 13.38 -6.36 -31.20
C MET A 1 13.33 -5.71 -29.82
N SER A 2 13.51 -4.38 -29.77
CA SER A 2 12.44 -3.39 -29.48
C SER A 2 12.26 -3.29 -27.95
N THR A 3 12.49 -2.19 -27.22
CA THR A 3 12.64 -0.75 -27.49
C THR A 3 13.33 -0.09 -26.29
N GLU A 4 13.93 1.09 -26.52
CA GLU A 4 14.37 2.12 -25.56
C GLU A 4 13.91 1.96 -24.10
N ALA A 5 14.85 1.64 -23.21
CA ALA A 5 14.77 2.11 -21.84
C ALA A 5 15.01 3.63 -21.89
N GLY A 6 13.94 4.40 -22.15
CA GLY A 6 13.95 5.82 -21.85
C GLY A 6 14.45 5.97 -20.43
N TYR A 7 15.33 6.94 -20.17
CA TYR A 7 15.86 7.28 -18.85
C TYR A 7 14.71 7.22 -17.83
N GLY A 8 14.60 6.07 -17.15
CA GLY A 8 13.35 5.68 -16.52
C GLY A 8 13.09 6.62 -15.37
N ARG A 9 11.96 7.34 -15.40
CA ARG A 9 11.59 8.15 -14.25
C ARG A 9 11.51 7.23 -13.04
N THR A 10 12.44 7.44 -12.11
CA THR A 10 12.47 6.69 -10.87
C THR A 10 11.55 7.42 -9.90
N TYR A 11 10.63 6.67 -9.32
CA TYR A 11 9.72 7.17 -8.32
C TYR A 11 10.10 6.62 -6.94
N ALA A 12 9.67 7.31 -5.89
CA ALA A 12 9.75 6.83 -4.52
C ALA A 12 8.34 6.67 -3.97
N ILE A 13 8.09 5.51 -3.33
CA ILE A 13 6.89 5.27 -2.55
C ILE A 13 7.20 5.64 -1.10
N GLN A 14 6.40 6.55 -0.54
CA GLN A 14 6.51 7.04 0.82
C GLN A 14 5.23 6.65 1.57
N PRO A 15 5.30 5.71 2.52
CA PRO A 15 4.18 5.45 3.42
C PRO A 15 3.74 6.73 4.13
N ALA A 16 2.44 7.03 4.09
CA ALA A 16 1.89 8.32 4.50
C ALA A 16 0.72 8.22 5.50
N GLY A 17 0.19 7.02 5.78
CA GLY A 17 -0.91 6.84 6.73
C GLY A 17 -1.31 5.38 6.94
N GLY A 18 -1.99 5.11 8.07
CA GLY A 18 -2.48 3.77 8.44
C GLY A 18 -1.41 2.77 8.89
N ILE A 19 -0.20 3.23 9.20
CA ILE A 19 0.94 2.39 9.55
C ILE A 19 1.01 2.24 11.08
N GLY A 20 1.34 1.04 11.58
CA GLY A 20 1.50 0.77 13.00
C GLY A 20 0.19 0.79 13.80
N GLN A 21 -0.95 0.86 13.10
CA GLN A 21 -2.27 0.76 13.72
C GLN A 21 -2.58 -0.67 14.15
N HIS A 22 -3.52 -0.78 15.08
CA HIS A 22 -4.00 -2.04 15.60
C HIS A 22 -5.52 -2.13 15.57
N ALA A 23 -6.02 -3.36 15.50
CA ALA A 23 -7.42 -3.67 15.62
C ALA A 23 -7.60 -5.04 16.25
N GLY A 24 -8.66 -5.20 17.05
CA GLY A 24 -9.06 -6.52 17.54
C GLY A 24 -9.64 -7.40 16.43
N HIS A 25 -9.75 -8.70 16.70
CA HIS A 25 -10.34 -9.67 15.80
C HIS A 25 -11.69 -9.22 15.22
N HIS A 26 -11.85 -9.38 13.90
CA HIS A 26 -13.05 -8.99 13.14
C HIS A 26 -13.41 -7.50 13.21
N GLN A 27 -12.52 -6.65 13.73
CA GLN A 27 -12.72 -5.21 13.72
C GLN A 27 -12.09 -4.57 12.50
N THR A 28 -12.73 -3.51 12.01
CA THR A 28 -12.16 -2.66 10.97
C THR A 28 -11.04 -1.83 11.57
N PHE A 29 -9.92 -1.75 10.85
CA PHE A 29 -8.84 -0.86 11.23
C PHE A 29 -9.29 0.61 11.17
N PRO A 30 -8.84 1.46 12.10
CA PRO A 30 -9.31 2.84 12.21
C PRO A 30 -8.92 3.72 11.03
N HIS A 31 -7.78 3.44 10.38
CA HIS A 31 -7.31 4.18 9.21
C HIS A 31 -7.04 3.25 8.03
N THR A 32 -7.17 3.79 6.83
CA THR A 32 -6.77 3.16 5.56
C THR A 32 -5.26 3.26 5.38
N LEU A 33 -4.67 2.34 4.60
CA LEU A 33 -3.27 2.45 4.23
C LEU A 33 -3.13 3.55 3.18
N LYS A 34 -2.22 4.49 3.44
CA LYS A 34 -1.95 5.59 2.52
C LYS A 34 -0.49 5.58 2.12
N ALA A 35 -0.24 5.72 0.84
CA ALA A 35 1.09 5.86 0.27
C ALA A 35 1.14 7.12 -0.59
N ARG A 36 2.29 7.79 -0.64
CA ARG A 36 2.55 8.90 -1.52
C ARG A 36 3.62 8.51 -2.52
N VAL A 37 3.40 8.78 -3.79
CA VAL A 37 4.39 8.57 -4.84
C VAL A 37 4.91 9.91 -5.32
N VAL A 38 6.23 10.03 -5.34
CA VAL A 38 6.94 11.21 -5.81
C VAL A 38 8.01 10.85 -6.83
N ASP A 39 8.30 11.78 -7.73
CA ASP A 39 9.49 11.73 -8.58
C ASP A 39 10.73 12.00 -7.73
N ILE A 40 11.73 11.12 -7.80
CA ILE A 40 12.92 11.28 -6.96
C ILE A 40 13.77 12.50 -7.35
N GLN A 41 13.68 12.95 -8.60
CA GLN A 41 14.49 14.05 -9.12
C GLN A 41 14.02 15.38 -8.54
N ASP A 42 12.72 15.64 -8.63
CA ASP A 42 12.13 16.95 -8.30
C ASP A 42 11.22 16.92 -7.07
N GLN A 43 11.03 15.75 -6.44
CA GLN A 43 10.07 15.51 -5.34
C GLN A 43 8.61 15.87 -5.71
N ALA A 44 8.34 15.98 -7.02
CA ALA A 44 7.04 16.31 -7.55
C ALA A 44 6.07 15.13 -7.33
N PRO A 45 4.82 15.38 -6.92
CA PRO A 45 3.82 14.33 -6.79
C PRO A 45 3.48 13.72 -8.15
N VAL A 46 3.32 12.40 -8.19
CA VAL A 46 2.95 11.68 -9.42
C VAL A 46 1.49 11.29 -9.35
N ALA A 47 0.65 11.88 -10.20
CA ALA A 47 -0.78 11.59 -10.28
C ALA A 47 -1.09 10.44 -11.27
N GLU A 48 -2.25 9.81 -11.11
CA GLU A 48 -2.78 8.76 -12.00
C GLU A 48 -1.85 7.53 -12.16
N LEU A 49 -0.95 7.31 -11.19
CA LEU A 49 -0.06 6.17 -11.17
C LEU A 49 -0.73 5.00 -10.43
N PRO A 50 -0.81 3.80 -11.02
CA PRO A 50 -1.33 2.63 -10.34
C PRO A 50 -0.37 2.18 -9.23
N VAL A 51 -0.89 2.13 -8.01
CA VAL A 51 -0.24 1.64 -6.82
C VAL A 51 -1.00 0.42 -6.33
N THR A 52 -0.29 -0.70 -6.19
CA THR A 52 -0.86 -1.95 -5.71
C THR A 52 -0.40 -2.22 -4.28
N PHE A 53 -1.37 -2.40 -3.39
CA PHE A 53 -1.17 -2.86 -2.02
C PHE A 53 -1.45 -4.35 -1.97
N VAL A 54 -0.48 -5.14 -1.53
CA VAL A 54 -0.57 -6.59 -1.42
C VAL A 54 -0.23 -6.99 0.00
N TRP A 55 -1.10 -7.77 0.62
CA TRP A 55 -0.78 -8.46 1.86
C TRP A 55 0.01 -9.74 1.53
N ASP A 56 1.19 -9.91 2.14
CA ASP A 56 2.11 -11.00 1.79
C ASP A 56 1.83 -12.32 2.54
N SER A 57 1.06 -12.25 3.63
CA SER A 57 0.86 -13.34 4.57
C SER A 57 -0.47 -14.05 4.29
N MET A 58 -0.49 -15.38 4.39
CA MET A 58 -1.69 -16.21 4.18
C MET A 58 -2.47 -16.43 5.49
N SER A 59 -1.95 -15.99 6.64
CA SER A 59 -2.44 -16.43 7.95
C SER A 59 -3.62 -15.60 8.45
N GLN A 60 -4.67 -15.40 7.66
CA GLN A 60 -5.93 -14.67 8.01
C GLN A 60 -5.79 -13.45 8.96
N GLN A 61 -4.74 -12.63 8.82
CA GLN A 61 -4.51 -11.50 9.74
C GLN A 61 -5.30 -10.27 9.30
N ALA A 62 -5.32 -9.96 8.02
CA ALA A 62 -6.00 -8.78 7.52
C ALA A 62 -6.50 -9.01 6.09
N LEU A 63 -7.67 -8.47 5.80
CA LEU A 63 -8.26 -8.49 4.47
C LEU A 63 -8.71 -7.07 4.09
N PHE A 64 -8.54 -6.71 2.83
CA PHE A 64 -9.19 -5.53 2.30
C PHE A 64 -10.70 -5.76 2.24
N GLU A 65 -11.46 -4.67 2.26
CA GLU A 65 -12.90 -4.68 2.05
C GLU A 65 -13.27 -5.53 0.81
N GLY A 66 -14.22 -6.45 0.98
CA GLY A 66 -14.56 -7.45 -0.05
C GLY A 66 -13.83 -8.79 0.09
N GLY A 67 -12.90 -8.94 1.05
CA GLY A 67 -12.16 -10.18 1.28
C GLY A 67 -10.93 -10.34 0.39
N GLU A 68 -10.47 -9.24 -0.23
CA GLU A 68 -9.33 -9.22 -1.13
C GLU A 68 -8.00 -9.15 -0.36
N ILE A 69 -6.96 -9.79 -0.92
CA ILE A 69 -5.57 -9.72 -0.39
C ILE A 69 -4.72 -8.71 -1.14
N SER A 70 -5.21 -8.23 -2.28
CA SER A 70 -4.52 -7.27 -3.14
C SER A 70 -5.50 -6.26 -3.70
N VAL A 71 -5.13 -4.98 -3.69
CA VAL A 71 -5.93 -3.90 -4.26
C VAL A 71 -5.04 -2.95 -5.04
N THR A 72 -5.52 -2.47 -6.18
CA THR A 72 -4.83 -1.46 -6.98
C THR A 72 -5.65 -0.18 -6.99
N VAL A 73 -5.01 0.94 -6.66
CA VAL A 73 -5.61 2.27 -6.63
C VAL A 73 -4.71 3.26 -7.37
N LEU A 74 -5.29 4.30 -7.94
CA LEU A 74 -4.54 5.35 -8.64
C LEU A 74 -4.14 6.45 -7.65
N THR A 75 -2.96 7.03 -7.85
CA THR A 75 -2.57 8.22 -7.09
C THR A 75 -3.38 9.45 -7.49
N ASP A 76 -3.72 10.27 -6.51
CA ASP A 76 -4.39 11.55 -6.70
C ASP A 76 -3.45 12.65 -7.25
N PRO A 77 -3.93 13.87 -7.56
CA PRO A 77 -3.08 14.98 -8.02
C PRO A 77 -1.97 15.41 -7.05
N GLN A 78 -2.02 14.99 -5.79
CA GLN A 78 -1.00 15.22 -4.77
C GLN A 78 -0.07 14.00 -4.59
N GLY A 79 -0.24 12.97 -5.42
CA GLY A 79 0.56 11.75 -5.45
C GLY A 79 0.11 10.71 -4.44
N TYR A 80 -1.04 10.87 -3.77
CA TYR A 80 -1.48 9.93 -2.75
C TYR A 80 -2.35 8.81 -3.32
N ALA A 81 -2.00 7.59 -2.97
CA ALA A 81 -2.79 6.38 -3.15
C ALA A 81 -3.33 5.93 -1.79
N GLU A 82 -4.63 5.70 -1.71
CA GLU A 82 -5.31 5.27 -0.48
C GLU A 82 -6.02 3.93 -0.72
N SER A 83 -5.73 2.94 0.12
CA SER A 83 -6.38 1.64 0.05
C SER A 83 -7.84 1.72 0.55
N PRO A 84 -8.70 0.78 0.17
CA PRO A 84 -9.94 0.52 0.90
C PRO A 84 -9.69 0.21 2.37
N ARG A 85 -10.76 0.20 3.16
CA ARG A 85 -10.69 -0.17 4.58
C ARG A 85 -10.19 -1.60 4.71
N LEU A 86 -9.46 -1.85 5.79
CA LEU A 86 -8.98 -3.18 6.15
C LEU A 86 -9.78 -3.69 7.34
N THR A 87 -10.04 -4.99 7.35
CA THR A 87 -10.64 -5.70 8.48
C THR A 87 -9.65 -6.71 9.02
N ALA A 88 -9.44 -6.69 10.33
CA ALA A 88 -8.65 -7.69 11.02
C ALA A 88 -9.35 -9.05 10.96
N GLY A 89 -8.60 -10.10 10.64
CA GLY A 89 -9.10 -11.46 10.62
C GLY A 89 -8.88 -12.20 11.95
N ASP A 90 -8.92 -13.52 11.87
CA ASP A 90 -8.89 -14.43 13.03
C ASP A 90 -7.50 -14.60 13.65
N ALA A 91 -6.42 -14.25 12.94
CA ALA A 91 -5.07 -14.44 13.44
C ALA A 91 -4.48 -13.15 14.00
N ALA A 92 -4.08 -13.19 15.28
CA ALA A 92 -3.36 -12.12 15.92
C ALA A 92 -1.92 -12.01 15.40
N GLY A 93 -1.32 -10.82 15.53
CA GLY A 93 0.08 -10.55 15.19
C GLY A 93 0.27 -9.46 14.14
N THR A 94 1.52 -9.27 13.72
CA THR A 94 1.87 -8.25 12.73
C THR A 94 1.56 -8.73 11.32
N ALA A 95 0.79 -7.95 10.57
CA ALA A 95 0.52 -8.14 9.16
C ALA A 95 1.34 -7.14 8.33
N THR A 96 2.15 -7.66 7.40
CA THR A 96 3.01 -6.86 6.53
C THR A 96 2.38 -6.72 5.14
N PHE A 97 2.34 -5.49 4.65
CA PHE A 97 1.84 -5.15 3.34
C PHE A 97 2.97 -4.61 2.48
N THR A 98 3.01 -5.09 1.25
CA THR A 98 3.93 -4.60 0.22
C THR A 98 3.18 -3.67 -0.73
N ILE A 99 3.74 -2.49 -0.92
CA ILE A 99 3.21 -1.45 -1.80
C ILE A 99 4.13 -1.37 -3.01
N THR A 100 3.56 -1.53 -4.19
CA THR A 100 4.31 -1.52 -5.46
C THR A 100 3.72 -0.51 -6.43
N ALA A 101 4.59 0.11 -7.22
CA ALA A 101 4.22 1.03 -8.29
C ALA A 101 5.26 0.92 -9.41
N ALA A 102 4.84 1.12 -10.66
CA ALA A 102 5.77 1.07 -11.80
C ALA A 102 6.84 2.17 -11.67
N GLY A 103 8.12 1.81 -11.80
CA GLY A 103 9.24 2.76 -11.70
C GLY A 103 9.65 3.12 -10.27
N ALA A 104 9.07 2.50 -9.23
CA ALA A 104 9.50 2.66 -7.84
C ALA A 104 9.98 1.32 -7.24
N PRO A 105 10.95 1.33 -6.32
CA PRO A 105 11.21 0.19 -5.46
C PRO A 105 9.98 -0.06 -4.54
N PRO A 106 9.69 -1.32 -4.18
CA PRO A 106 8.60 -1.64 -3.25
C PRO A 106 8.79 -0.97 -1.88
N ALA A 107 7.70 -0.57 -1.26
CA ALA A 107 7.67 -0.13 0.14
C ALA A 107 6.91 -1.16 0.99
N HIS A 108 7.26 -1.25 2.27
CA HIS A 108 6.60 -2.15 3.21
C HIS A 108 5.95 -1.35 4.34
N VAL A 109 4.75 -1.76 4.74
CA VAL A 109 4.04 -1.19 5.89
C VAL A 109 3.46 -2.31 6.74
N GLU A 110 3.36 -2.05 8.04
CA GLU A 110 2.94 -3.05 9.01
C GLU A 110 1.73 -2.55 9.80
N ILE A 111 0.81 -3.46 10.10
CA ILE A 111 -0.31 -3.25 11.03
C ILE A 111 -0.39 -4.44 12.00
N MET A 112 -1.11 -4.29 13.11
CA MET A 112 -1.18 -5.31 14.15
C MET A 112 -2.61 -5.77 14.38
N VAL A 113 -2.81 -7.08 14.47
CA VAL A 113 -4.06 -7.68 14.94
C VAL A 113 -3.87 -8.01 16.41
N ASP A 114 -4.70 -7.42 17.27
CA ASP A 114 -4.69 -7.70 18.69
C ASP A 114 -5.23 -9.11 18.97
N ARG A 115 -4.74 -9.70 20.06
CA ARG A 115 -5.18 -11.02 20.57
C ARG A 115 -6.51 -10.97 21.31
#